data_AF-I0GVT9-F1
#
_entry.id   AF-I0GVT9-F1
#
_cell.length_a   1.000
_cell.length_b   1.000
_cell.length_c   1.000
_cell.angle_alpha   90.00
_cell.angle_beta   90.00
_cell.angle_gamma   90.00
#
_symmetry.space_group_name_H-M   'P 1'
#
loop_
_entity.id
_entity.type
_entity.pdbx_description
1 polymer ?
#
loop_
_entity_poly.entity_id
_entity_poly.type
_entity_poly.pdbx_seq_one_letter_code
_entity_poly.pdbx_strand_id
1 'polypeptide(L)'
;MAERGYLTIAFDPSFTGESGGQPRYVASPDINTEDFSAAVDFLSTQENVDKDRICIIGICGWGGMAINAAANDTRIKATVASTMYDMSRVMAKWRLEPDYSTFVHEYADSFLCR
;
A
#
# COMPACT_ATOMS: atom_id res chain seq x y z
N MET A 1 11.25 1.14 -12.54
CA MET A 1 10.07 1.01 -13.43
C MET A 1 10.06 2.10 -14.51
N ALA A 2 10.37 3.36 -14.18
CA ALA A 2 10.60 4.43 -15.17
C ALA A 2 11.56 4.05 -16.31
N GLU A 3 12.73 3.49 -15.98
CA GLU A 3 13.71 3.00 -16.97
C GLU A 3 13.20 1.88 -17.87
N ARG A 4 12.10 1.21 -17.48
CA ARG A 4 11.43 0.16 -18.27
C ARG A 4 10.29 0.72 -19.14
N GLY A 5 10.16 2.04 -19.25
CA GLY A 5 9.19 2.70 -20.12
C GLY A 5 7.81 2.98 -19.49
N TYR A 6 7.70 2.94 -18.16
CA TYR A 6 6.46 3.25 -17.45
C TYR A 6 6.52 4.64 -16.83
N LEU A 7 5.42 5.41 -16.89
CA LEU A 7 5.29 6.56 -16.01
C LEU A 7 4.99 6.08 -14.59
N THR A 8 5.78 6.54 -13.62
CA THR A 8 5.73 6.01 -12.24
C THR A 8 5.77 7.13 -11.24
N ILE A 9 4.98 6.99 -10.18
CA ILE A 9 5.03 7.82 -8.99
C ILE A 9 5.30 6.93 -7.77
N ALA A 10 6.06 7.45 -6.83
CA ALA A 10 6.14 6.95 -5.46
C ALA A 10 5.64 8.08 -4.57
N PHE A 11 4.83 7.75 -3.57
CA PHE A 11 4.22 8.72 -2.68
C PHE A 11 4.52 8.38 -1.22
N ASP A 12 4.61 9.41 -0.41
CA ASP A 12 4.61 9.25 1.04
C ASP A 12 3.16 9.10 1.52
N PRO A 13 2.85 8.06 2.31
CA PRO A 13 1.52 7.86 2.89
C PRO A 13 1.06 9.04 3.74
N SER A 14 -0.25 9.19 3.88
CA SER A 14 -0.87 10.13 4.80
C SER A 14 -0.22 10.06 6.20
N PHE A 15 0.01 11.22 6.82
CA PHE A 15 0.64 11.39 8.15
C PHE A 15 2.12 11.01 8.24
N THR A 16 2.78 10.63 7.16
CA THR A 16 4.19 10.20 7.14
C THR A 16 5.03 10.99 6.13
N GLY A 17 6.36 10.84 6.20
CA GLY A 17 7.29 11.44 5.23
C GLY A 17 7.12 12.96 5.07
N GLU A 18 7.10 13.41 3.82
CA GLU A 18 6.80 14.79 3.40
C GLU A 18 5.31 15.05 3.22
N SER A 19 4.49 14.00 3.18
CA SER A 19 3.03 14.12 3.12
C SER A 19 2.45 14.79 4.37
N GLY A 20 1.33 15.48 4.21
CA GLY A 20 0.64 16.21 5.28
C GLY A 20 -0.08 15.31 6.29
N GLY A 21 -0.92 15.91 7.13
CA GLY A 21 -1.75 15.22 8.12
C GLY A 21 -1.22 15.32 9.56
N GLN A 22 -2.15 15.39 10.50
CA GLN A 22 -1.90 15.42 11.94
C GLN A 22 -2.92 14.55 12.70
N PRO A 23 -2.51 13.84 13.78
CA PRO A 23 -1.14 13.76 14.30
C PRO A 23 -0.20 12.93 13.39
N ARG A 24 1.12 13.19 13.48
CA ARG A 24 2.13 12.48 12.67
C ARG A 24 2.27 11.01 13.07
N TYR A 25 2.70 10.19 12.10
CA TYR A 25 3.01 8.76 12.28
C TYR A 25 1.82 7.91 12.72
N VAL A 26 0.63 8.29 12.27
CA VAL A 26 -0.58 7.48 12.41
C VAL A 26 -0.82 6.72 11.11
N ALA A 27 -0.98 5.41 11.21
CA ALA A 27 -1.37 4.56 10.09
C ALA A 27 -2.79 4.06 10.31
N SER A 28 -3.62 4.10 9.26
CA SER A 28 -4.95 3.49 9.23
C SER A 28 -5.08 2.67 7.95
N PRO A 29 -5.49 1.39 8.01
CA PRO A 29 -5.69 0.58 6.81
C PRO A 29 -6.65 1.23 5.80
N ASP A 30 -7.69 1.91 6.27
CA ASP A 30 -8.67 2.57 5.40
C ASP A 30 -8.04 3.77 4.69
N ILE A 31 -7.32 4.63 5.43
CA ILE A 31 -6.67 5.82 4.85
C ILE A 31 -5.54 5.41 3.90
N ASN A 32 -4.73 4.44 4.29
CA ASN A 32 -3.62 3.97 3.46
C ASN A 32 -4.11 3.26 2.19
N THR A 33 -5.29 2.64 2.23
CA THR A 33 -5.95 2.11 1.02
C THR A 33 -6.41 3.25 0.12
N GLU A 34 -7.04 4.27 0.69
CA GLU A 34 -7.48 5.46 -0.06
C GLU A 34 -6.32 6.26 -0.65
N ASP A 35 -5.16 6.28 -0.01
CA ASP A 35 -3.94 6.93 -0.53
C ASP A 35 -3.55 6.35 -1.92
N PHE A 36 -3.79 5.05 -2.16
CA PHE A 36 -3.61 4.47 -3.50
C PHE A 36 -4.60 5.03 -4.51
N SER A 37 -5.88 5.14 -4.16
CA SER A 37 -6.91 5.73 -5.01
C SER A 37 -6.60 7.19 -5.33
N ALA A 38 -6.10 7.96 -4.34
CA ALA A 38 -5.67 9.33 -4.54
C ALA A 38 -4.45 9.44 -5.48
N ALA A 39 -3.51 8.50 -5.40
CA ALA A 39 -2.40 8.41 -6.34
C ALA A 39 -2.89 8.09 -7.78
N VAL A 40 -3.90 7.20 -7.91
CA VAL A 40 -4.57 6.91 -9.18
C VAL A 40 -5.29 8.14 -9.73
N ASP A 41 -5.95 8.93 -8.87
CA ASP A 41 -6.58 10.20 -9.25
C ASP A 41 -5.54 11.16 -9.85
N PHE A 42 -4.43 11.36 -9.13
CA PHE A 42 -3.36 12.24 -9.60
C PHE A 42 -2.83 11.81 -10.97
N LEU A 43 -2.50 10.52 -11.15
CA LEU A 43 -2.07 9.98 -12.44
C LEU A 43 -3.13 10.20 -13.54
N SER A 44 -4.41 10.02 -13.20
CA SER A 44 -5.52 10.19 -14.13
C SER A 44 -5.74 11.63 -14.61
N THR A 45 -5.09 12.62 -13.98
CA THR A 45 -5.12 14.03 -14.42
C THR A 45 -3.98 14.38 -15.37
N GLN A 46 -2.95 13.54 -15.50
CA GLN A 46 -1.78 13.83 -16.33
C GLN A 46 -2.08 13.54 -17.81
N GLU A 47 -1.74 14.47 -18.70
CA GLU A 47 -2.02 14.34 -20.14
C GLU A 47 -1.26 13.19 -20.81
N ASN A 48 -0.10 12.81 -20.26
CA ASN A 48 0.76 11.75 -20.76
C ASN A 48 0.48 10.38 -20.11
N VAL A 49 -0.63 10.23 -19.38
CA VAL A 49 -1.05 8.97 -18.76
C VAL A 49 -2.25 8.38 -19.49
N ASP A 50 -2.14 7.09 -19.82
CA ASP A 50 -3.26 6.29 -20.28
C ASP A 50 -4.07 5.77 -19.07
N LYS A 51 -5.26 6.34 -18.87
CA LYS A 51 -6.14 6.04 -17.73
C LYS A 51 -6.62 4.58 -17.71
N ASP A 52 -6.64 3.93 -18.87
CA ASP A 52 -7.04 2.52 -18.99
C ASP A 52 -5.88 1.55 -18.75
N ARG A 53 -4.70 2.05 -18.36
CA ARG A 53 -3.49 1.25 -18.13
C ARG A 53 -2.78 1.54 -16.81
N ILE A 54 -3.51 2.07 -15.83
CA ILE A 54 -2.97 2.35 -14.49
C ILE A 54 -2.86 1.05 -13.68
N CYS A 55 -1.70 0.84 -13.07
CA CYS A 55 -1.39 -0.33 -12.23
C CYS A 55 -0.71 0.13 -10.94
N ILE A 56 -0.80 -0.67 -9.89
CA ILE A 56 -0.17 -0.36 -8.59
C ILE A 56 0.76 -1.49 -8.12
N ILE A 57 1.75 -1.12 -7.32
CA ILE A 57 2.70 -2.06 -6.70
C ILE A 57 2.70 -1.79 -5.20
N GLY A 58 2.30 -2.78 -4.41
CA GLY A 58 2.40 -2.77 -2.95
C GLY A 58 3.60 -3.59 -2.50
N ILE A 59 4.46 -3.02 -1.66
CA ILE A 59 5.66 -3.67 -1.13
C ILE A 59 5.52 -3.80 0.39
N CYS A 60 5.88 -4.96 0.95
CA CYS A 60 5.82 -5.19 2.40
C CYS A 60 4.38 -5.01 2.92
N GLY A 61 4.19 -4.27 4.02
CA GLY A 61 2.87 -3.92 4.56
C GLY A 61 1.88 -3.39 3.53
N TRP A 62 2.38 -2.62 2.56
CA TRP A 62 1.56 -2.00 1.52
C TRP A 62 1.02 -2.98 0.49
N GLY A 63 1.49 -4.23 0.46
CA GLY A 63 0.93 -5.27 -0.39
C GLY A 63 -0.53 -5.57 -0.08
N GLY A 64 -0.90 -5.62 1.21
CA GLY A 64 -2.28 -5.82 1.64
C GLY A 64 -3.20 -4.65 1.26
N MET A 65 -2.75 -3.42 1.51
CA MET A 65 -3.48 -2.21 1.11
C MET A 65 -3.63 -2.08 -0.41
N ALA A 66 -2.60 -2.44 -1.18
CA ALA A 66 -2.68 -2.42 -2.64
C ALA A 66 -3.73 -3.40 -3.18
N ILE A 67 -3.82 -4.61 -2.61
CA ILE A 67 -4.86 -5.58 -2.99
C ILE A 67 -6.25 -5.03 -2.63
N ASN A 68 -6.40 -4.42 -1.45
CA ASN A 68 -7.67 -3.83 -1.03
C ASN A 68 -8.09 -2.67 -1.95
N ALA A 69 -7.15 -1.78 -2.30
CA ALA A 69 -7.40 -0.66 -3.20
C ALA A 69 -7.86 -1.17 -4.58
N ALA A 70 -7.20 -2.19 -5.12
CA ALA A 70 -7.57 -2.79 -6.40
C ALA A 70 -8.93 -3.47 -6.39
N ALA A 71 -9.37 -4.00 -5.24
CA ALA A 71 -10.70 -4.57 -5.09
C ALA A 71 -11.81 -3.49 -5.11
N ASN A 72 -11.51 -2.28 -4.62
CA ASN A 72 -12.47 -1.19 -4.48
C ASN A 72 -12.44 -0.19 -5.66
N ASP A 73 -11.28 0.01 -6.30
CA ASP A 73 -11.09 0.95 -7.40
C ASP A 73 -10.84 0.23 -8.74
N THR A 74 -11.90 0.13 -9.54
CA THR A 74 -11.91 -0.53 -10.86
C THR A 74 -11.03 0.14 -11.93
N ARG A 75 -10.48 1.33 -11.65
CA ARG A 75 -9.51 1.99 -12.55
C ARG A 75 -8.15 1.30 -12.49
N ILE A 76 -7.84 0.62 -11.40
CA ILE A 76 -6.62 -0.18 -11.24
C ILE A 76 -6.76 -1.46 -12.07
N LYS A 77 -5.90 -1.62 -13.09
CA LYS A 77 -5.98 -2.74 -14.04
C LYS A 77 -5.11 -3.93 -13.67
N ALA A 78 -4.06 -3.69 -12.90
CA ALA A 78 -3.23 -4.75 -12.35
C ALA A 78 -2.60 -4.29 -11.03
N THR A 79 -2.39 -5.26 -10.15
CA THR A 79 -1.79 -5.08 -8.84
C THR A 79 -0.70 -6.10 -8.62
N VAL A 80 0.47 -5.64 -8.19
CA VAL A 80 1.58 -6.50 -7.79
C VAL A 80 1.82 -6.33 -6.30
N ALA A 81 1.74 -7.43 -5.55
CA ALA A 81 2.11 -7.46 -4.13
C ALA A 81 3.46 -8.17 -4.00
N SER A 82 4.46 -7.47 -3.48
CA SER A 82 5.81 -8.00 -3.27
C SER A 82 6.10 -8.10 -1.78
N THR A 83 6.46 -9.30 -1.31
CA THR A 83 6.78 -9.59 0.10
C THR A 83 5.71 -9.11 1.08
N MET A 84 4.43 -9.35 0.76
CA MET A 84 3.31 -8.67 1.42
C MET A 84 3.03 -9.09 2.87
N TYR A 85 2.46 -8.17 3.64
CA TYR A 85 1.89 -8.41 4.98
C TYR A 85 0.42 -8.00 5.04
N ASP A 86 -0.37 -8.73 5.82
CA ASP A 86 -1.69 -8.28 6.26
C ASP A 86 -1.53 -7.41 7.51
N MET A 87 -1.33 -6.11 7.30
CA MET A 87 -1.12 -5.15 8.39
C MET A 87 -2.35 -4.99 9.27
N SER A 88 -3.56 -5.21 8.76
CA SER A 88 -4.78 -5.14 9.57
C SER A 88 -4.77 -6.24 10.63
N ARG A 89 -4.37 -7.46 10.25
CA ARG A 89 -4.21 -8.58 11.17
C ARG A 89 -3.09 -8.32 12.20
N VAL A 90 -1.93 -7.84 11.74
CA VAL A 90 -0.80 -7.48 12.61
C VAL A 90 -1.22 -6.43 13.64
N MET A 91 -1.88 -5.36 13.21
CA MET A 91 -2.34 -4.26 14.08
C MET A 91 -3.41 -4.72 15.08
N ALA A 92 -4.36 -5.56 14.64
CA ALA A 92 -5.39 -6.11 15.52
C ALA A 92 -4.78 -6.99 16.61
N LYS A 93 -3.82 -7.85 16.26
CA LYS A 93 -3.15 -8.75 17.21
C LYS A 93 -2.25 -7.97 18.19
N TRP A 94 -1.48 -7.00 17.71
CA TRP A 94 -0.66 -6.12 18.55
C TRP A 94 -1.49 -5.36 19.60
N ARG A 95 -2.73 -4.95 19.25
CA ARG A 95 -3.63 -4.28 20.18
C ARG A 95 -4.06 -5.19 21.34
N LEU A 96 -4.15 -6.50 21.11
CA LEU A 96 -4.55 -7.49 22.11
C LEU A 96 -3.35 -8.00 22.92
N GLU A 97 -2.21 -8.18 22.25
CA GLU A 97 -0.97 -8.72 22.80
C GLU A 97 0.22 -7.87 22.31
N PRO A 98 0.62 -6.83 23.07
CA PRO A 98 1.72 -5.94 22.68
C PRO A 98 3.07 -6.60 22.98
N ASP A 99 3.40 -7.66 22.23
CA ASP A 99 4.70 -8.32 22.30
C ASP A 99 5.44 -8.24 20.96
N TYR A 100 6.77 -8.06 21.03
CA TYR A 100 7.61 -7.96 19.83
C TYR A 100 7.72 -9.31 19.09
N SER A 101 7.38 -10.42 19.76
CA SER A 101 7.44 -11.77 19.20
C SER A 101 6.39 -11.95 18.11
N THR A 102 5.22 -11.33 18.26
CA THR A 102 4.10 -11.38 17.32
C THR A 102 4.49 -10.81 15.96
N PHE A 103 5.19 -9.68 15.95
CA PHE A 103 5.71 -9.09 14.72
C PHE A 103 6.72 -10.03 14.04
N VAL A 104 7.68 -10.58 14.80
CA VAL A 104 8.73 -11.46 14.26
C VAL A 104 8.18 -12.80 13.76
N HIS A 105 7.21 -13.39 14.46
CA HIS A 105 6.57 -14.64 14.04
C HIS A 105 5.79 -14.46 12.74
N GLU A 106 5.03 -13.38 12.62
CA GLU A 106 4.28 -13.08 11.40
C GLU A 106 5.22 -12.66 10.25
N TYR A 107 6.34 -12.00 10.57
CA TYR A 107 7.46 -11.76 9.65
C TYR A 107 8.08 -13.06 9.14
N ALA A 108 8.40 -14.00 10.03
CA ALA A 108 8.97 -15.28 9.64
C ALA A 108 8.00 -16.13 8.80
N ASP A 109 6.71 -16.16 9.16
CA ASP A 109 5.69 -16.97 8.48
C ASP A 109 5.31 -16.44 7.08
N SER A 110 5.45 -15.13 6.84
CA SER A 110 5.18 -14.52 5.53
C SER A 110 6.34 -14.65 4.53
N PHE A 111 7.57 -14.86 5.00
CA PHE A 111 8.74 -15.17 4.16
C PHE A 111 8.91 -16.66 3.89
N LEU A 112 8.38 -17.53 4.76
CA LEU A 112 8.40 -18.97 4.55
C LEU A 112 7.21 -19.37 3.69
N CYS A 113 7.45 -19.46 2.38
CA CYS A 113 6.56 -20.11 1.43
C CYS A 113 6.24 -21.54 1.94
N ARG A 114 5.03 -21.75 2.47
CA ARG A 114 4.46 -23.08 2.69
C ARG A 114 3.66 -23.51 1.47
#